data_AF-A0A7Y4QKM1-F1
#
_entry.id   AF-A0A7Y4QKM1-F1
#
_cell.length_a   1.000
_cell.length_b   1.000
_cell.length_c   1.000
_cell.angle_alpha   90.00
_cell.angle_beta   90.00
_cell.angle_gamma   90.00
#
_symmetry.space_group_name_H-M   'P 1'
#
loop_
_entity.id
_entity.type
_entity.pdbx_description
1 polymer ?
#
loop_
_entity_poly.entity_id
_entity_poly.type
_entity_poly.pdbx_seq_one_letter_code
_entity_poly.pdbx_strand_id
1 'polypeptide(L)'
;MAFKTIEAQTAQLLGSREKWALLSPHLRQHGGEALSYATLQAGMEYFVDDCGYMAFTTVRHPVFAPKSKKLVFGNPVCAPADYWKLINNFLSEHPRAAFVCVSEPVAVVLREFDCKVNCIGYEVELPIQTYNTKGNWKDLDLIKRARNEANREGLAIREETRIEAISREQLDAVSSRWIGGKK
;
A
#
# COMPACT_ATOMS: atom_id res chain seq x y z
N MET A 1 -0.38 -15.11 23.53
CA MET A 1 -0.92 -14.12 22.58
C MET A 1 -1.32 -14.87 21.33
N ALA A 2 -2.49 -14.60 20.75
CA ALA A 2 -3.02 -15.35 19.61
C ALA A 2 -2.98 -14.47 18.36
N PHE A 3 -1.78 -14.26 17.81
CA PHE A 3 -1.64 -13.76 16.44
C PHE A 3 -1.88 -14.92 15.45
N LYS A 4 -2.23 -14.57 14.22
CA LYS A 4 -2.54 -15.52 13.15
C LYS A 4 -1.78 -15.16 11.88
N THR A 5 -1.05 -16.13 11.35
CA THR A 5 -0.40 -16.04 10.04
C THR A 5 -1.29 -16.71 8.98
N ILE A 6 -1.55 -15.99 7.89
CA ILE A 6 -2.34 -16.42 6.74
C ILE A 6 -1.42 -16.41 5.52
N GLU A 7 -0.98 -17.61 5.09
CA GLU A 7 0.04 -17.77 4.06
C GLU A 7 -0.36 -18.77 2.96
N ALA A 8 0.41 -18.77 1.87
CA ALA A 8 0.32 -19.70 0.76
C ALA A 8 -1.12 -19.89 0.23
N GLN A 9 -1.58 -21.15 0.13
CA GLN A 9 -2.90 -21.48 -0.40
C GLN A 9 -4.03 -20.84 0.42
N THR A 10 -3.89 -20.72 1.74
CA THR A 10 -4.91 -20.09 2.59
C THR A 10 -5.06 -18.60 2.26
N ALA A 11 -3.96 -17.90 2.00
CA ALA A 11 -4.01 -16.51 1.55
C ALA A 11 -4.61 -16.36 0.15
N GLN A 12 -4.31 -17.30 -0.76
CA GLN A 12 -4.85 -17.30 -2.13
C GLN A 12 -6.36 -17.55 -2.18
N LEU A 13 -6.87 -18.38 -1.26
CA LEU A 13 -8.30 -18.68 -1.15
C LEU A 13 -9.10 -17.58 -0.47
N LEU A 14 -8.43 -16.60 0.16
CA LEU A 14 -9.10 -15.51 0.86
C LEU A 14 -9.75 -14.55 -0.15
N GLY A 15 -11.07 -14.67 -0.30
CA GLY A 15 -11.83 -13.83 -1.23
C GLY A 15 -11.79 -12.36 -0.85
N SER A 16 -12.01 -11.45 -1.81
CA SER A 16 -11.96 -10.00 -1.56
C SER A 16 -12.87 -9.54 -0.43
N ARG A 17 -14.06 -10.15 -0.28
CA ARG A 17 -15.00 -9.83 0.80
C ARG A 17 -14.51 -10.29 2.17
N GLU A 18 -13.92 -11.48 2.25
CA GLU A 18 -13.39 -12.05 3.50
C GLU A 18 -12.15 -11.29 3.95
N LYS A 19 -11.24 -11.01 3.00
CA LYS A 19 -10.07 -10.16 3.21
C LYS A 19 -10.49 -8.78 3.73
N TRP A 20 -11.49 -8.17 3.10
CA TRP A 20 -12.01 -6.89 3.55
C TRP A 20 -12.61 -6.97 4.95
N ALA A 21 -13.43 -7.97 5.25
CA ALA A 21 -14.02 -8.14 6.58
C ALA A 21 -12.95 -8.31 7.67
N LEU A 22 -11.86 -9.02 7.36
CA LEU A 22 -10.76 -9.27 8.27
C LEU A 22 -9.89 -8.01 8.52
N LEU A 23 -9.52 -7.29 7.46
CA LEU A 23 -8.46 -6.28 7.52
C LEU A 23 -9.00 -4.85 7.58
N SER A 24 -10.22 -4.60 7.08
CA SER A 24 -10.79 -3.25 7.03
C SER A 24 -10.98 -2.56 8.39
N PRO A 25 -11.22 -3.25 9.53
CA PRO A 25 -11.28 -2.57 10.82
C PRO A 25 -9.99 -1.83 11.14
N HIS A 26 -8.84 -2.50 11.00
CA HIS A 26 -7.53 -1.89 11.21
C HIS A 26 -7.19 -0.89 10.10
N LEU A 27 -7.48 -1.22 8.84
CA LEU A 27 -7.18 -0.34 7.71
C LEU A 27 -7.95 0.98 7.77
N ARG A 28 -9.22 0.96 8.16
CA ARG A 28 -10.02 2.20 8.31
C ARG A 28 -9.55 3.06 9.47
N GLN A 29 -9.04 2.45 10.53
CA GLN A 29 -8.60 3.15 11.73
C GLN A 29 -7.16 3.67 11.62
N HIS A 30 -6.28 2.91 10.98
CA HIS A 30 -4.83 3.13 11.00
C HIS A 30 -4.20 3.23 9.61
N GLY A 31 -4.93 2.94 8.54
CA GLY A 31 -4.44 3.15 7.18
C GLY A 31 -4.28 4.63 6.90
N GLY A 32 -3.08 5.05 6.50
CA GLY A 32 -2.75 6.45 6.28
C GLY A 32 -1.87 6.72 5.08
N GLU A 33 -1.06 5.76 4.65
CA GLU A 33 -0.11 5.93 3.54
C GLU A 33 -0.68 5.35 2.23
N ALA A 34 -0.14 5.79 1.10
CA ALA A 34 -0.59 5.34 -0.22
C ALA A 34 -0.56 3.81 -0.37
N LEU A 35 0.36 3.14 0.33
CA LEU A 35 0.51 1.69 0.30
C LEU A 35 -0.46 0.94 1.23
N SER A 36 -1.09 1.60 2.20
CA SER A 36 -1.99 0.92 3.15
C SER A 36 -3.13 0.19 2.43
N TYR A 37 -3.74 0.80 1.41
CA TYR A 37 -4.78 0.13 0.61
C TYR A 37 -4.22 -0.97 -0.30
N ALA A 38 -3.01 -0.78 -0.83
CA ALA A 38 -2.35 -1.76 -1.68
C ALA A 38 -2.01 -3.07 -0.95
N THR A 39 -2.01 -3.08 0.40
CA THR A 39 -1.93 -4.31 1.18
C THR A 39 -3.05 -5.32 0.87
N LEU A 40 -4.19 -4.86 0.31
CA LEU A 40 -5.32 -5.73 -0.07
C LEU A 40 -5.17 -6.40 -1.44
N GLN A 41 -4.10 -6.11 -2.18
CA GLN A 41 -3.90 -6.65 -3.52
C GLN A 41 -3.87 -8.18 -3.55
N ALA A 42 -4.14 -8.75 -4.73
CA ALA A 42 -4.06 -10.19 -4.94
C ALA A 42 -2.61 -10.68 -4.72
N GLY A 43 -2.46 -11.88 -4.14
CA GLY A 43 -1.16 -12.49 -3.89
C GLY A 43 -0.45 -12.05 -2.60
N MET A 44 -1.05 -11.16 -1.81
CA MET A 44 -0.55 -10.85 -0.47
C MET A 44 -0.96 -11.90 0.56
N GLU A 45 -0.05 -12.13 1.50
CA GLU A 45 -0.19 -12.92 2.72
C GLU A 45 -0.27 -11.98 3.92
N TYR A 46 -0.75 -12.45 5.07
CA TYR A 46 -1.04 -11.57 6.22
C TYR A 46 -0.56 -12.16 7.54
N PHE A 47 0.01 -11.31 8.37
CA PHE A 47 0.19 -11.55 9.79
C PHE A 47 -0.79 -10.65 10.54
N VAL A 48 -1.70 -11.23 11.31
CA VAL A 48 -2.78 -10.50 11.99
C VAL A 48 -2.66 -10.69 13.49
N ASP A 49 -2.69 -9.59 14.22
CA ASP A 49 -2.72 -9.53 15.68
C ASP A 49 -3.90 -8.66 16.15
N ASP A 50 -4.15 -8.62 17.45
CA ASP A 50 -5.20 -7.81 18.08
C ASP A 50 -5.09 -6.31 17.77
N CYS A 51 -3.87 -5.79 17.64
CA CYS A 51 -3.57 -4.38 17.42
C CYS A 51 -3.49 -3.99 15.94
N GLY A 52 -3.44 -4.95 15.01
CA GLY A 52 -3.30 -4.66 13.59
C GLY A 52 -2.77 -5.81 12.76
N TYR A 53 -2.30 -5.49 11.56
CA TYR A 53 -1.75 -6.49 10.64
C TYR A 53 -0.56 -6.01 9.84
N MET A 54 0.18 -6.96 9.28
CA MET A 54 1.19 -6.73 8.24
C MET A 54 0.89 -7.58 7.03
N ALA A 55 0.95 -6.97 5.85
CA ALA A 55 0.89 -7.69 4.58
C ALA A 55 2.30 -8.01 4.10
N PHE A 56 2.49 -9.21 3.57
CA PHE A 56 3.79 -9.64 3.07
C PHE A 56 3.65 -10.57 1.86
N THR A 57 4.76 -10.89 1.23
CA THR A 57 4.87 -12.00 0.27
C THR A 57 6.03 -12.91 0.62
N THR A 58 5.86 -14.20 0.37
CA THR A 58 6.90 -15.22 0.54
C THR A 58 7.67 -15.39 -0.75
N VAL A 59 8.93 -14.95 -0.74
CA VAL A 59 9.84 -15.14 -1.87
C VAL A 59 10.72 -16.35 -1.64
N ARG A 60 10.80 -17.20 -2.66
CA ARG A 60 11.72 -18.34 -2.73
C ARG A 60 12.39 -18.33 -4.11
N HIS A 61 13.71 -18.48 -4.13
CA HIS A 61 14.45 -18.61 -5.37
C HIS A 61 15.43 -19.79 -5.25
N PRO A 62 15.46 -20.74 -6.18
CA PRO A 62 16.24 -21.99 -6.03
C PRO A 62 17.73 -21.74 -5.79
N VAL A 63 18.30 -20.71 -6.40
CA VAL A 63 19.73 -20.34 -6.27
C VAL A 63 19.98 -19.23 -5.23
N PHE A 64 19.40 -18.05 -5.42
CA PHE A 64 19.68 -16.86 -4.58
C PHE A 64 18.94 -16.82 -3.23
N ALA A 65 17.85 -17.57 -3.06
CA ALA A 65 17.06 -17.60 -1.83
C ALA A 65 16.47 -19.00 -1.58
N PRO A 66 17.33 -20.03 -1.36
CA PRO A 66 16.91 -21.42 -1.27
C PRO A 66 15.98 -21.66 -0.08
N LYS A 67 16.13 -20.84 0.98
CA LYS A 67 15.19 -20.73 2.08
C LYS A 67 14.27 -19.56 1.83
N SER A 68 12.96 -19.79 1.97
CA SER A 68 11.95 -18.74 1.83
C SER A 68 12.24 -17.55 2.75
N LYS A 69 11.90 -16.35 2.27
CA LYS A 69 11.94 -15.09 3.03
C LYS A 69 10.60 -14.38 2.91
N LYS A 70 10.17 -13.74 3.99
CA LYS A 70 8.98 -12.90 4.00
C LYS A 70 9.41 -11.47 3.67
N LEU A 71 8.76 -10.85 2.70
CA LEU A 71 8.95 -9.44 2.36
C LEU A 71 7.69 -8.70 2.77
N VAL A 72 7.76 -7.96 3.87
CA VAL A 72 6.67 -7.11 4.37
C VAL A 72 6.56 -5.88 3.46
N PHE A 73 5.33 -5.56 3.06
CA PHE A 73 5.03 -4.50 2.13
C PHE A 73 4.36 -3.32 2.84
N GLY A 74 5.05 -2.20 2.91
CA GLY A 74 4.58 -1.00 3.59
C GLY A 74 4.69 -1.08 5.11
N ASN A 75 4.13 -0.07 5.77
CA ASN A 75 4.06 -0.02 7.23
C ASN A 75 3.14 -1.11 7.80
N PRO A 76 3.37 -1.54 9.06
CA PRO A 76 2.34 -2.23 9.83
C PRO A 76 1.08 -1.36 9.93
N VAL A 77 -0.09 -1.97 9.70
CA VAL A 77 -1.38 -1.30 9.79
C VAL A 77 -1.90 -1.46 11.21
N CYS A 78 -1.38 -0.62 12.11
CA CYS A 78 -1.74 -0.51 13.52
C CYS A 78 -1.46 0.92 14.04
N ALA A 79 -1.79 1.18 15.30
CA ALA A 79 -1.40 2.44 15.93
C ALA A 79 0.14 2.54 16.05
N PRO A 80 0.73 3.75 15.94
CA PRO A 80 2.18 3.91 16.06
C PRO A 80 2.79 3.35 17.35
N ALA A 81 2.03 3.41 18.46
CA ALA A 81 2.44 2.84 19.74
C ALA A 81 2.57 1.30 19.71
N ASP A 82 1.92 0.63 18.76
CA ASP A 82 1.90 -0.82 18.62
C ASP A 82 2.90 -1.34 17.57
N TYR A 83 3.63 -0.47 16.87
CA TYR A 83 4.62 -0.89 15.86
C TYR A 83 5.62 -1.89 16.43
N TRP A 84 6.18 -1.59 17.59
CA TRP A 84 7.16 -2.47 18.24
C TRP A 84 6.59 -3.85 18.51
N LYS A 85 5.39 -3.93 19.12
CA LYS A 85 4.72 -5.19 19.45
C LYS A 85 4.49 -6.03 18.20
N LEU A 86 3.90 -5.43 17.17
CA LEU A 86 3.51 -6.13 15.96
C LEU A 86 4.73 -6.64 15.16
N ILE A 87 5.78 -5.81 15.07
CA ILE A 87 7.05 -6.18 14.43
C ILE A 87 7.76 -7.28 15.23
N ASN A 88 7.83 -7.16 16.56
CA ASN A 88 8.42 -8.18 17.44
C ASN A 88 7.73 -9.54 17.27
N ASN A 89 6.40 -9.56 17.32
CA ASN A 89 5.62 -10.79 17.18
C ASN A 89 5.88 -11.47 15.83
N PHE A 90 5.91 -10.69 14.75
CA PHE A 90 6.21 -11.23 13.43
C PHE A 90 7.64 -11.71 13.27
N LEU A 91 8.63 -10.96 13.75
CA LEU A 91 10.03 -11.37 13.69
C LEU A 91 10.33 -12.59 14.56
N SER A 92 9.53 -12.83 15.61
CA SER A 92 9.62 -14.05 16.42
C SER A 92 9.28 -15.32 15.61
N GLU A 93 8.33 -15.24 14.66
CA GLU A 93 8.01 -16.34 13.74
C GLU A 93 8.91 -16.33 12.48
N HIS A 94 9.32 -15.15 12.06
CA HIS A 94 9.98 -14.91 10.77
C HIS A 94 11.26 -14.07 10.92
N PRO A 95 12.30 -14.59 11.60
CA PRO A 95 13.51 -13.84 11.94
C PRO A 95 14.37 -13.43 10.73
N ARG A 96 13.99 -13.83 9.51
CA ARG A 96 14.69 -13.52 8.25
C ARG A 96 13.85 -12.65 7.32
N ALA A 97 12.78 -12.05 7.84
CA ALA A 97 11.95 -11.15 7.08
C ALA A 97 12.71 -9.87 6.71
N ALA A 98 12.26 -9.22 5.64
CA ALA A 98 12.69 -7.89 5.26
C ALA A 98 11.46 -6.99 5.08
N PHE A 99 11.64 -5.69 5.27
CA PHE A 99 10.59 -4.69 5.20
C PHE A 99 10.89 -3.75 4.03
N VAL A 100 9.88 -3.48 3.21
CA VAL A 100 10.03 -2.73 1.95
C VAL A 100 9.04 -1.58 1.92
N CYS A 101 9.51 -0.40 1.51
CA CYS A 101 8.73 0.83 1.44
C CYS A 101 8.07 1.20 2.77
N VAL A 102 8.83 1.15 3.86
CA VAL A 102 8.39 1.63 5.17
C VAL A 102 8.73 3.10 5.38
N SER A 103 7.92 3.76 6.19
CA SER A 103 8.15 5.13 6.64
C SER A 103 9.30 5.23 7.64
N GLU A 104 9.73 6.47 7.88
CA GLU A 104 10.78 6.77 8.87
C GLU A 104 10.41 6.33 10.29
N PRO A 105 9.18 6.57 10.82
CA PRO A 105 8.79 6.06 12.14
C PRO A 105 8.94 4.54 12.29
N VAL A 106 8.52 3.77 11.29
CA VAL A 106 8.65 2.30 11.32
C VAL A 106 10.11 1.89 11.19
N ALA A 107 10.89 2.57 10.36
CA ALA A 107 12.32 2.34 10.23
C ALA A 107 13.09 2.56 11.55
N VAL A 108 12.71 3.55 12.36
CA VAL A 108 13.31 3.77 13.68
C VAL A 108 13.08 2.55 14.57
N VAL A 109 11.85 2.04 14.63
CA VAL A 109 11.52 0.83 15.40
C VAL A 109 12.28 -0.39 14.88
N LEU A 110 12.41 -0.56 13.57
CA LEU A 110 13.14 -1.69 12.97
C LEU A 110 14.63 -1.73 13.36
N ARG A 111 15.27 -0.58 13.62
CA ARG A 111 16.68 -0.54 14.06
C ARG A 111 16.88 -1.20 15.43
N GLU A 112 15.84 -1.23 16.27
CA GLU A 112 15.88 -1.92 17.57
C GLU A 112 15.95 -3.45 17.41
N PHE A 113 15.58 -3.98 16.24
CA PHE A 113 15.65 -5.40 15.87
C PHE A 113 16.87 -5.71 14.98
N ASP A 114 17.96 -4.94 15.12
CA ASP A 114 19.20 -5.07 14.33
C ASP A 114 19.01 -4.99 12.80
N CYS A 115 17.87 -4.45 12.33
CA CYS A 115 17.62 -4.28 10.91
C CYS A 115 18.46 -3.12 10.36
N LYS A 116 19.15 -3.38 9.25
CA LYS A 116 19.81 -2.32 8.46
C LYS A 116 18.77 -1.63 7.59
N VAL A 117 18.54 -0.34 7.85
CA VAL A 117 17.58 0.49 7.12
C VAL A 117 18.32 1.35 6.10
N ASN A 118 17.85 1.35 4.86
CA ASN A 118 18.32 2.25 3.80
C ASN A 118 17.14 3.07 3.26
N CYS A 119 17.36 4.36 3.01
CA CYS A 119 16.38 5.22 2.33
C CYS A 119 16.39 4.90 0.83
N ILE A 120 15.22 4.58 0.27
CA ILE A 120 15.05 4.26 -1.16
C ILE A 120 14.47 5.44 -1.95
N GLY A 121 13.89 6.42 -1.28
CA GLY A 121 13.19 7.55 -1.91
C GLY A 121 12.30 8.29 -0.92
N TYR A 122 11.51 9.22 -1.46
CA TYR A 122 10.60 10.07 -0.72
C TYR A 122 9.20 9.99 -1.31
N GLU A 123 8.18 10.01 -0.47
CA GLU A 123 6.79 10.18 -0.88
C GLU A 123 6.45 11.67 -0.89
N VAL A 124 5.71 12.12 -1.91
CA VAL A 124 5.28 13.51 -2.02
C VAL A 124 3.92 13.65 -1.33
N GLU A 125 3.90 14.36 -0.22
CA GLU A 125 2.66 14.69 0.49
C GLU A 125 2.11 16.05 0.04
N LEU A 126 0.83 16.08 -0.30
CA LEU A 126 0.11 17.32 -0.64
C LEU A 126 -0.96 17.58 0.42
N PRO A 127 -0.80 18.57 1.31
CA PRO A 127 -1.76 18.82 2.37
C PRO A 127 -3.02 19.48 1.80
N ILE A 128 -4.01 18.68 1.42
CA ILE A 128 -5.22 19.12 0.69
C ILE A 128 -5.95 20.28 1.41
N GLN A 129 -6.00 20.24 2.75
CA GLN A 129 -6.72 21.25 3.54
C GLN A 129 -6.06 22.63 3.51
N THR A 130 -4.75 22.70 3.29
CA THR A 130 -3.99 23.97 3.27
C THR A 130 -3.46 24.30 1.88
N TYR A 131 -3.55 23.38 0.92
CA TYR A 131 -3.06 23.57 -0.44
C TYR A 131 -3.91 24.61 -1.18
N ASN A 132 -3.30 25.76 -1.49
CA ASN A 132 -3.98 26.87 -2.11
C ASN A 132 -4.01 26.74 -3.64
N THR A 133 -5.19 26.52 -4.22
CA THR A 133 -5.42 26.51 -5.68
C THR A 133 -5.71 27.90 -6.27
N LYS A 134 -5.78 28.93 -5.43
CA LYS A 134 -6.06 30.34 -5.76
C LYS A 134 -4.81 31.24 -5.67
N GLY A 135 -3.62 30.66 -5.43
CA GLY A 135 -2.35 31.36 -5.21
C GLY A 135 -1.74 32.04 -6.46
N ASN A 136 -0.54 32.63 -6.26
CA ASN A 136 0.17 33.48 -7.22
C ASN A 136 0.38 32.77 -8.57
N TRP A 137 0.31 33.54 -9.65
CA TRP A 137 0.24 33.03 -11.03
C TRP A 137 1.47 32.25 -11.47
N LYS A 138 2.65 32.45 -10.87
CA LYS A 138 3.88 31.76 -11.27
C LYS A 138 3.94 30.29 -10.80
N ASP A 139 3.49 30.01 -9.58
CA ASP A 139 3.65 28.67 -8.98
C ASP A 139 2.58 27.68 -9.45
N LEU A 140 1.41 28.19 -9.90
CA LEU A 140 0.27 27.38 -10.33
C LEU A 140 0.02 27.42 -11.84
N ASP A 141 0.92 28.04 -12.61
CA ASP A 141 0.71 28.32 -14.03
C ASP A 141 0.48 27.04 -14.85
N LEU A 142 1.30 26.01 -14.61
CA LEU A 142 1.19 24.72 -15.30
C LEU A 142 -0.15 24.03 -15.03
N ILE A 143 -0.60 24.02 -13.76
CA ILE A 143 -1.88 23.40 -13.37
C ILE A 143 -3.05 24.14 -14.01
N LYS A 144 -3.02 25.48 -14.04
CA LYS A 144 -4.06 26.31 -14.67
C LYS A 144 -4.12 26.09 -16.18
N ARG A 145 -2.96 26.06 -16.85
CA ARG A 145 -2.87 25.81 -18.29
C ARG A 145 -3.46 24.44 -18.65
N ALA A 146 -3.03 23.38 -17.95
CA ALA A 146 -3.56 22.02 -18.15
C ALA A 146 -5.09 21.96 -17.93
N ARG A 147 -5.61 22.61 -16.90
CA ARG A 147 -7.07 22.68 -16.65
C ARG A 147 -7.81 23.42 -17.75
N ASN A 148 -7.32 24.57 -18.19
CA ASN A 148 -7.97 25.37 -19.22
C ASN A 148 -7.96 24.64 -20.57
N GLU A 149 -6.88 23.92 -20.88
CA GLU A 149 -6.81 23.04 -22.04
C GLU A 149 -7.83 21.90 -21.94
N ALA A 150 -7.89 21.19 -20.81
CA ALA A 150 -8.90 20.14 -20.61
C ALA A 150 -10.33 20.65 -20.80
N ASN A 151 -10.64 21.86 -20.30
CA ASN A 151 -11.94 22.50 -20.52
C ASN A 151 -12.19 22.85 -21.99
N ARG A 152 -11.18 23.37 -22.70
CA ARG A 152 -11.28 23.69 -24.13
C ARG A 152 -11.55 22.45 -24.97
N GLU A 153 -10.93 21.33 -24.62
CA GLU A 153 -11.13 20.02 -25.27
C GLU A 153 -12.42 19.31 -24.81
N GLY A 154 -13.23 19.92 -23.94
CA GLY A 154 -14.50 19.36 -23.46
C GLY A 154 -14.34 18.15 -22.53
N LEU A 155 -13.19 17.99 -21.87
CA LEU A 155 -12.95 16.91 -20.92
C LEU A 155 -13.69 17.15 -19.60
N ALA A 156 -14.37 16.12 -19.10
CA ALA A 156 -15.05 16.14 -17.81
C ALA A 156 -14.40 15.13 -16.84
N ILE A 157 -14.10 15.58 -15.62
CA ILE A 157 -13.64 14.72 -14.52
C ILE A 157 -14.83 14.48 -13.60
N ARG A 158 -15.07 13.22 -13.23
CA ARG A 158 -16.17 12.80 -12.35
C ARG A 158 -15.65 11.80 -11.33
N GLU A 159 -16.09 11.95 -10.09
CA GLU A 159 -15.89 10.95 -9.05
C GLU A 159 -17.05 9.95 -9.10
N GLU A 160 -16.72 8.68 -9.32
CA GLU A 160 -17.71 7.60 -9.35
C GLU A 160 -17.64 6.83 -8.04
N THR A 161 -18.73 6.86 -7.29
CA THR A 161 -18.83 6.21 -5.97
C THR A 161 -19.17 4.72 -6.06
N ARG A 162 -19.57 4.25 -7.24
CA ARG A 162 -19.95 2.86 -7.51
C ARG A 162 -19.20 2.35 -8.73
N ILE A 163 -18.14 1.59 -8.50
CA ILE A 163 -17.33 1.01 -9.57
C ILE A 163 -18.16 0.09 -10.48
N GLU A 164 -19.24 -0.50 -9.95
CA GLU A 164 -20.15 -1.37 -10.69
C GLU A 164 -20.94 -0.64 -11.77
N ALA A 165 -21.08 0.69 -11.66
CA ALA A 165 -21.72 1.52 -12.67
C ALA A 165 -20.79 1.83 -13.86
N ILE A 166 -19.49 1.56 -13.74
CA ILE A 166 -18.49 1.80 -14.78
C ILE A 166 -18.35 0.56 -15.66
N SER A 167 -18.35 0.75 -16.98
CA SER A 167 -18.15 -0.35 -17.92
C SER A 167 -16.76 -0.95 -17.78
N ARG A 168 -16.70 -2.24 -17.42
CA ARG A 168 -15.46 -3.02 -17.37
C ARG A 168 -14.76 -3.06 -18.71
N GLU A 169 -15.51 -3.22 -19.79
CA GLU A 169 -14.96 -3.23 -21.16
C GLU A 169 -14.26 -1.92 -21.50
N GLN A 170 -14.84 -0.77 -21.11
CA GLN A 170 -14.21 0.54 -21.33
C GLN A 170 -12.92 0.70 -20.51
N LEU A 171 -12.93 0.25 -19.24
CA LEU A 171 -11.73 0.26 -18.40
C LEU A 171 -10.62 -0.62 -18.98
N ASP A 172 -10.96 -1.83 -19.41
CA ASP A 172 -10.02 -2.78 -20.02
C ASP A 172 -9.45 -2.24 -21.34
N ALA A 173 -10.28 -1.59 -22.17
CA ALA A 173 -9.83 -0.95 -23.41
C ALA A 173 -8.87 0.23 -23.15
N VAL A 174 -9.08 1.01 -22.10
CA VAL A 174 -8.14 2.07 -21.69
C VAL A 174 -6.83 1.46 -21.17
N SER A 175 -6.93 0.49 -20.26
CA SER A 175 -5.77 -0.20 -19.68
C SER A 175 -4.92 -0.87 -20.74
N SER A 176 -5.53 -1.63 -21.65
CA SER A 176 -4.82 -2.35 -22.72
C SER A 176 -4.10 -1.40 -23.68
N ARG A 177 -4.73 -0.28 -24.07
CA ARG A 177 -4.08 0.73 -24.90
C ARG A 177 -2.88 1.37 -24.19
N TRP A 178 -3.00 1.63 -22.88
CA TRP A 178 -1.93 2.23 -22.10
C TRP A 178 -0.75 1.26 -21.89
N ILE A 179 -1.02 0.01 -21.52
CA ILE A 179 0.02 -1.02 -21.33
C ILE A 179 0.70 -1.36 -22.66
N GLY A 180 -0.07 -1.55 -23.73
CA GLY A 180 0.47 -1.87 -25.06
C GLY A 180 1.36 -0.76 -25.65
N GLY A 181 1.24 0.47 -25.14
CA GLY A 181 2.12 1.59 -25.49
C GLY A 181 3.45 1.62 -24.75
N LYS A 182 3.63 0.79 -23.71
CA LYS A 182 4.89 0.68 -22.98
C LYS A 182 5.82 -0.32 -23.67
N LYS A 183 6.83 0.19 -24.36
CA LYS A 183 8.02 -0.58 -24.76
C LYS A 183 9.07 -0.53 -23.66
#